data_AF-A0A2E1XQD2-F1
#
_entry.id   AF-A0A2E1XQD2-F1
#
_cell.length_a   1.000
_cell.length_b   1.000
_cell.length_c   1.000
_cell.angle_alpha   90.00
_cell.angle_beta   90.00
_cell.angle_gamma   90.00
#
_symmetry.space_group_name_H-M   'P 1'
#
loop_
_entity.id
_entity.type
_entity.pdbx_description
1 polymer ?
#
loop_
_entity_poly.entity_id
_entity_poly.type
_entity_poly.pdbx_seq_one_letter_code
_entity_poly.pdbx_strand_id
1 'polypeptide(L)'
;MTEKEKTILELSVKMANALNDTLLSLKKKGEWKKKLSELYLFAEILNELKTKIPEGWVPTRIAVSCLLTMQSNVKNLQFPKKIEDWVYIWEKELKPLLFLKENIMKKSFSLWLQSKNHYRFVDVYSDYYVSYWQNINNNLSKSAEHLKDLDKLQSNKDVLRFWRQFDGVGLQYSKNLPMDEMDKRFKNYIKIDTRLNSILKDTKAGNLNQNDKEKLFLIAGSKIGLDGWHTDRLCFNFRDLVRYNFQKNIDK
;
A
#
# COMPACT_ATOMS: atom_id res chain seq x y z
N MET A 1 -29.17 18.17 6.57
CA MET A 1 -28.38 17.54 5.48
C MET A 1 -28.41 18.46 4.27
N THR A 2 -27.26 18.93 3.81
CA THR A 2 -27.08 19.82 2.66
C THR A 2 -27.35 19.08 1.34
N GLU A 3 -27.59 19.82 0.25
CA GLU A 3 -27.79 19.24 -1.08
C GLU A 3 -26.57 18.40 -1.54
N LYS A 4 -25.39 18.88 -1.19
CA LYS A 4 -24.13 18.17 -1.40
C LYS A 4 -24.09 16.83 -0.66
N GLU A 5 -24.49 16.81 0.61
CA GLU A 5 -24.53 15.58 1.41
C GLU A 5 -25.55 14.58 0.88
N LYS A 6 -26.72 15.05 0.44
CA LYS A 6 -27.71 14.21 -0.27
C LYS A 6 -27.12 13.57 -1.52
N THR A 7 -26.47 14.39 -2.36
CA THR A 7 -25.81 13.91 -3.58
C THR A 7 -24.76 12.84 -3.27
N ILE A 8 -23.92 13.05 -2.25
CA ILE A 8 -22.92 12.06 -1.84
C ILE A 8 -23.60 10.77 -1.37
N LEU A 9 -24.65 10.86 -0.57
CA LEU A 9 -25.36 9.68 -0.05
C LEU A 9 -26.02 8.87 -1.17
N GLU A 10 -26.68 9.54 -2.12
CA GLU A 10 -27.28 8.90 -3.30
C GLU A 10 -26.23 8.18 -4.15
N LEU A 11 -25.11 8.86 -4.46
CA LEU A 11 -24.00 8.27 -5.20
C LEU A 11 -23.37 7.10 -4.44
N SER A 12 -23.32 7.17 -3.10
CA SER A 12 -22.81 6.09 -2.26
C SER A 12 -23.71 4.85 -2.30
N VAL A 13 -25.03 5.01 -2.40
CA VAL A 13 -25.96 3.88 -2.60
C VAL A 13 -25.70 3.23 -3.96
N LYS A 14 -25.57 4.02 -5.02
CA LYS A 14 -25.25 3.51 -6.36
C LYS A 14 -23.90 2.78 -6.40
N MET A 15 -22.89 3.31 -5.71
CA MET A 15 -21.59 2.65 -5.55
C MET A 15 -21.69 1.38 -4.71
N ALA A 16 -22.47 1.37 -3.63
CA ALA A 16 -22.67 0.17 -2.79
C ALA A 16 -23.25 -0.98 -3.62
N ASN A 17 -24.24 -0.71 -4.47
CA ASN A 17 -24.80 -1.70 -5.39
C ASN A 17 -23.73 -2.22 -6.36
N ALA A 18 -22.91 -1.33 -6.92
CA ALA A 18 -21.83 -1.72 -7.82
C ALA A 18 -20.75 -2.60 -7.15
N LEU A 19 -20.37 -2.27 -5.91
CA LEU A 19 -19.45 -3.08 -5.11
C LEU A 19 -20.06 -4.45 -4.78
N ASN A 20 -21.35 -4.51 -4.43
CA ASN A 20 -22.04 -5.76 -4.16
C ASN A 20 -22.15 -6.65 -5.40
N ASP A 21 -22.53 -6.10 -6.55
CA ASP A 21 -22.59 -6.82 -7.83
C ASP A 21 -21.21 -7.40 -8.20
N THR A 22 -20.17 -6.60 -7.99
CA THR A 22 -18.76 -7.03 -8.18
C THR A 22 -18.44 -8.20 -7.25
N LEU A 23 -18.70 -8.08 -5.95
CA LEU A 23 -18.45 -9.14 -4.99
C LEU A 23 -19.21 -10.42 -5.32
N LEU A 24 -20.48 -10.33 -5.70
CA LEU A 24 -21.28 -11.51 -6.07
C LEU A 24 -20.70 -12.22 -7.29
N SER A 25 -20.28 -11.47 -8.31
CA SER A 25 -19.59 -12.02 -9.49
C SER A 25 -18.28 -12.74 -9.11
N LEU A 26 -17.46 -12.11 -8.27
CA LEU A 26 -16.17 -12.67 -7.85
C LEU A 26 -16.32 -13.86 -6.90
N LYS A 27 -17.33 -13.85 -6.02
CA LYS A 27 -17.64 -14.96 -5.10
C LYS A 27 -18.02 -16.21 -5.86
N LYS A 28 -18.81 -16.09 -6.93
CA LYS A 28 -19.15 -17.23 -7.82
C LYS A 28 -17.91 -17.91 -8.41
N LYS A 29 -16.83 -17.15 -8.61
CA LYS A 29 -15.56 -17.64 -9.17
C LYS A 29 -14.48 -17.92 -8.12
N GLY A 30 -14.75 -17.65 -6.83
CA GLY A 30 -13.76 -17.75 -5.76
C GLY A 30 -12.61 -16.73 -5.83
N GLU A 31 -12.62 -15.81 -6.78
CA GLU A 31 -11.49 -14.89 -7.06
C GLU A 31 -11.23 -13.93 -5.90
N TRP A 32 -12.29 -13.37 -5.30
CA TRP A 32 -12.13 -12.44 -4.18
C TRP A 32 -11.58 -13.13 -2.94
N LYS A 33 -12.04 -14.36 -2.64
CA LYS A 33 -11.54 -15.14 -1.51
C LYS A 33 -10.05 -15.43 -1.67
N LYS A 34 -9.64 -15.88 -2.86
CA LYS A 34 -8.22 -16.12 -3.19
C LYS A 34 -7.39 -14.84 -3.01
N LYS A 35 -7.85 -13.71 -3.56
CA LYS A 35 -7.13 -12.45 -3.45
C LYS A 35 -7.00 -11.96 -2.01
N LEU A 36 -8.06 -12.09 -1.20
CA LEU A 36 -8.01 -11.77 0.21
C LEU A 36 -7.00 -12.64 0.97
N SER A 37 -6.99 -13.95 0.73
CA SER A 37 -6.01 -14.85 1.34
C SER A 37 -4.57 -14.45 1.00
N GLU A 38 -4.29 -14.05 -0.25
CA GLU A 38 -2.97 -13.53 -0.65
C GLU A 38 -2.59 -12.24 0.09
N LEU A 39 -3.54 -11.30 0.24
CA LEU A 39 -3.30 -10.03 0.93
C LEU A 39 -3.08 -10.23 2.43
N TYR A 40 -3.84 -11.13 3.06
CA TYR A 40 -3.69 -11.47 4.48
C TYR A 40 -2.37 -12.16 4.77
N LEU A 41 -2.01 -13.17 3.95
CA LEU A 41 -0.71 -13.82 4.07
C LEU A 41 0.44 -12.81 3.94
N PHE A 42 0.32 -11.86 3.00
CA PHE A 42 1.32 -10.82 2.86
C PHE A 42 1.41 -9.91 4.09
N ALA A 43 0.29 -9.47 4.64
CA ALA A 43 0.25 -8.65 5.85
C ALA A 43 0.80 -9.43 7.07
N GLU A 44 0.51 -10.72 7.19
CA GLU A 44 1.05 -11.61 8.22
C GLU A 44 2.58 -11.70 8.15
N ILE A 45 3.13 -11.94 6.96
CA ILE A 45 4.59 -11.95 6.73
C ILE A 45 5.23 -10.62 7.14
N LEU A 46 4.62 -9.49 6.76
CA LEU A 46 5.15 -8.17 7.14
C LEU A 46 5.12 -7.92 8.64
N ASN A 47 4.11 -8.43 9.34
CA ASN A 47 4.02 -8.33 10.80
C ASN A 47 4.99 -9.29 11.50
N GLU A 48 5.22 -10.49 10.95
CA GLU A 48 6.23 -11.41 11.49
C GLU A 48 7.66 -10.86 11.30
N LEU A 49 7.93 -10.14 10.20
CA LEU A 49 9.23 -9.48 10.01
C LEU A 49 9.56 -8.47 11.12
N LYS A 50 8.56 -7.82 11.73
CA LYS A 50 8.76 -6.87 12.84
C LYS A 50 9.46 -7.53 14.04
N THR A 51 9.18 -8.82 14.26
CA THR A 51 9.75 -9.57 15.39
C THR A 51 11.03 -10.30 15.01
N LYS A 52 11.12 -10.83 13.78
CA LYS A 52 12.28 -11.59 13.31
C LYS A 52 13.51 -10.74 13.03
N ILE A 53 13.30 -9.56 12.43
CA ILE A 53 14.37 -8.66 11.99
C ILE A 53 14.01 -7.19 12.27
N PRO A 54 13.79 -6.79 13.54
CA PRO A 54 13.30 -5.45 13.87
C PRO A 54 14.18 -4.32 13.30
N GLU A 55 15.50 -4.52 13.23
CA GLU A 55 16.45 -3.58 12.63
C GLU A 55 16.37 -3.53 11.10
N GLY A 56 15.95 -4.62 10.47
CA GLY A 56 15.80 -4.74 9.03
C GLY A 56 14.44 -4.29 8.53
N TRP A 57 13.46 -4.14 9.41
CA TRP A 57 12.07 -3.94 9.02
C TRP A 57 11.84 -2.63 8.25
N VAL A 58 12.12 -1.46 8.86
CA VAL A 58 11.96 -0.14 8.21
C VAL A 58 12.75 -0.03 6.89
N PRO A 59 14.06 -0.33 6.84
CA PRO A 59 14.84 -0.19 5.61
C PRO A 59 14.38 -1.18 4.53
N THR A 60 13.98 -2.40 4.92
CA THR A 60 13.37 -3.35 3.98
C THR A 60 12.06 -2.77 3.45
N ARG A 61 11.20 -2.17 4.28
CA ARG A 61 9.96 -1.52 3.81
C ARG A 61 10.23 -0.34 2.89
N ILE A 62 11.28 0.46 3.12
CA ILE A 62 11.68 1.53 2.20
C ILE A 62 12.15 0.92 0.87
N ALA A 63 13.13 0.01 0.91
CA ALA A 63 13.66 -0.69 -0.27
C ALA A 63 12.56 -1.41 -1.07
N VAL A 64 11.62 -2.04 -0.39
CA VAL A 64 10.56 -2.87 -0.94
C VAL A 64 9.34 -2.05 -1.32
N SER A 65 9.08 -0.89 -0.73
CA SER A 65 8.00 0.00 -1.22
C SER A 65 8.29 0.52 -2.62
N CYS A 66 9.57 0.71 -2.93
CA CYS A 66 10.09 0.97 -4.28
C CYS A 66 9.77 -0.16 -5.27
N LEU A 67 9.67 -1.39 -4.75
CA LEU A 67 9.28 -2.59 -5.49
C LEU A 67 7.73 -2.75 -5.52
N LEU A 68 7.01 -2.51 -4.41
CA LEU A 68 5.59 -2.86 -4.19
C LEU A 68 4.61 -1.93 -4.92
N THR A 69 5.00 -0.69 -5.19
CA THR A 69 4.15 0.25 -5.94
C THR A 69 3.94 -0.13 -7.39
N MET A 70 4.55 -1.20 -7.87
CA MET A 70 4.42 -1.68 -9.24
C MET A 70 3.86 -3.10 -9.38
N GLN A 71 3.13 -3.62 -8.37
CA GLN A 71 2.23 -4.76 -8.62
C GLN A 71 1.21 -4.50 -9.75
N SER A 72 1.08 -3.25 -10.22
CA SER A 72 0.27 -2.85 -11.37
C SER A 72 0.95 -2.95 -12.74
N ASN A 73 2.24 -3.31 -12.88
CA ASN A 73 2.82 -3.49 -14.23
C ASN A 73 4.13 -4.32 -14.35
N VAL A 74 4.77 -4.76 -13.26
CA VAL A 74 5.93 -5.67 -13.40
C VAL A 74 5.45 -7.11 -13.23
N LYS A 75 5.05 -7.75 -14.34
CA LYS A 75 4.75 -9.20 -14.36
C LYS A 75 5.91 -10.07 -13.82
N ASN A 76 7.09 -9.49 -13.65
CA ASN A 76 8.35 -10.20 -13.39
C ASN A 76 8.94 -9.95 -12.00
N LEU A 77 8.31 -9.10 -11.17
CA LEU A 77 8.80 -8.84 -9.82
C LEU A 77 8.20 -9.87 -8.86
N GLN A 78 8.95 -10.93 -8.58
CA GLN A 78 8.54 -11.95 -7.63
C GLN A 78 8.96 -11.53 -6.22
N PHE A 79 7.98 -11.14 -5.41
CA PHE A 79 8.23 -10.97 -3.98
C PHE A 79 8.39 -12.31 -3.30
N PRO A 80 9.23 -12.37 -2.26
CA PRO A 80 9.27 -13.52 -1.38
C PRO A 80 7.90 -13.77 -0.76
N LYS A 81 7.46 -15.03 -0.82
CA LYS A 81 6.15 -15.48 -0.34
C LYS A 81 6.21 -16.09 1.06
N LYS A 82 7.41 -16.22 1.61
CA LYS A 82 7.65 -16.82 2.92
C LYS A 82 8.50 -15.90 3.78
N ILE A 83 8.33 -16.02 5.09
CA ILE A 83 9.10 -15.23 6.06
C ILE A 83 10.59 -15.54 6.00
N GLU A 84 10.96 -16.80 5.79
CA GLU A 84 12.36 -17.24 5.73
C GLU A 84 13.10 -16.61 4.57
N ASP A 85 12.44 -16.45 3.42
CA ASP A 85 13.01 -15.81 2.24
C ASP A 85 13.30 -14.32 2.51
N TRP A 86 12.42 -13.64 3.24
CA TRP A 86 12.63 -12.24 3.63
C TRP A 86 13.76 -12.09 4.63
N VAL A 87 13.82 -12.97 5.63
CA VAL A 87 14.93 -13.02 6.60
C VAL A 87 16.25 -13.30 5.88
N TYR A 88 16.26 -14.21 4.90
CA TYR A 88 17.42 -14.48 4.07
C TYR A 88 17.87 -13.23 3.29
N ILE A 89 16.95 -12.55 2.59
CA ILE A 89 17.26 -11.33 1.85
C ILE A 89 17.87 -10.28 2.78
N TRP A 90 17.30 -10.10 3.97
CA TRP A 90 17.85 -9.18 4.94
C TRP A 90 19.26 -9.58 5.38
N GLU A 91 19.42 -10.79 5.94
CA GLU A 91 20.67 -11.22 6.57
C GLU A 91 21.81 -11.47 5.59
N LYS A 92 21.50 -11.91 4.36
CA LYS A 92 22.50 -12.37 3.38
C LYS A 92 22.70 -11.39 2.23
N GLU A 93 21.70 -10.59 1.88
CA GLU A 93 21.79 -9.71 0.71
C GLU A 93 21.90 -8.23 1.10
N LEU A 94 21.06 -7.74 2.02
CA LEU A 94 20.97 -6.31 2.33
C LEU A 94 21.84 -5.86 3.51
N LYS A 95 21.78 -6.55 4.65
CA LYS A 95 22.53 -6.22 5.87
C LYS A 95 24.05 -6.17 5.67
N PRO A 96 24.68 -7.05 4.85
CA PRO A 96 26.12 -6.93 4.58
C PRO A 96 26.52 -5.62 3.89
N LEU A 97 25.60 -4.98 3.14
CA LEU A 97 25.89 -3.74 2.42
C LEU A 97 26.17 -2.57 3.36
N LEU A 98 25.66 -2.63 4.60
CA LEU A 98 25.76 -1.57 5.61
C LEU A 98 27.19 -1.30 6.08
N PHE A 99 28.06 -2.30 5.92
CA PHE A 99 29.47 -2.21 6.31
C PHE A 99 30.37 -1.73 5.16
N LEU A 100 29.78 -1.43 4.00
CA LEU A 100 30.50 -0.90 2.85
C LEU A 100 30.60 0.63 2.92
N LYS A 101 31.60 1.19 2.24
CA LYS A 101 31.67 2.63 1.98
C LYS A 101 30.44 3.06 1.18
N GLU A 102 29.97 4.27 1.41
CA GLU A 102 28.74 4.83 0.81
C GLU A 102 28.60 4.58 -0.70
N ASN A 103 29.62 4.96 -1.48
CA ASN A 103 29.62 4.79 -2.93
C ASN A 103 29.55 3.31 -3.37
N ILE A 104 30.15 2.41 -2.59
CA ILE A 104 30.09 0.97 -2.81
C ILE A 104 28.71 0.43 -2.40
N MET A 105 28.17 0.87 -1.26
CA MET A 105 26.83 0.51 -0.80
C MET A 105 25.77 0.87 -1.85
N LYS A 106 25.81 2.11 -2.38
CA LYS A 106 24.92 2.58 -3.45
C LYS A 106 24.97 1.64 -4.64
N LYS A 107 26.18 1.40 -5.18
CA LYS A 107 26.37 0.54 -6.36
C LYS A 107 25.90 -0.89 -6.11
N SER A 108 26.22 -1.48 -4.96
CA SER A 108 25.81 -2.84 -4.61
C SER A 108 24.29 -2.96 -4.46
N PHE A 109 23.63 -1.98 -3.85
CA PHE A 109 22.18 -1.97 -3.75
C PHE A 109 21.50 -1.75 -5.11
N SER A 110 22.10 -0.93 -5.99
CA SER A 110 21.63 -0.79 -7.38
C SER A 110 21.66 -2.12 -8.12
N LEU A 111 22.77 -2.87 -8.02
CA LEU A 111 22.92 -4.20 -8.61
C LEU A 111 21.91 -5.19 -8.00
N TRP A 112 21.67 -5.10 -6.70
CA TRP A 112 20.66 -5.89 -6.03
C TRP A 112 19.26 -5.63 -6.60
N LEU A 113 18.84 -4.37 -6.75
CA LEU A 113 17.55 -4.02 -7.35
C LEU A 113 17.42 -4.56 -8.79
N GLN A 114 18.46 -4.40 -9.60
CA GLN A 114 18.50 -4.93 -10.97
C GLN A 114 18.36 -6.46 -11.00
N SER A 115 19.00 -7.17 -10.06
CA SER A 115 18.87 -8.63 -9.93
C SER A 115 17.44 -9.08 -9.63
N LYS A 116 16.62 -8.20 -9.04
CA LYS A 116 15.19 -8.45 -8.80
C LYS A 116 14.31 -7.95 -9.96
N ASN A 117 14.88 -7.75 -11.15
CA ASN A 117 14.21 -7.21 -12.34
C ASN A 117 13.63 -5.80 -12.14
N HIS A 118 14.23 -5.01 -11.25
CA HIS A 118 13.88 -3.60 -11.07
C HIS A 118 14.92 -2.73 -11.76
N TYR A 119 14.56 -2.20 -12.93
CA TYR A 119 15.46 -1.40 -13.77
C TYR A 119 15.12 0.10 -13.74
N ARG A 120 13.94 0.47 -13.23
CA ARG A 120 13.43 1.83 -13.31
C ARG A 120 13.77 2.59 -12.03
N PHE A 121 14.43 3.73 -12.13
CA PHE A 121 14.79 4.57 -10.97
C PHE A 121 15.73 3.88 -9.95
N VAL A 122 16.52 2.89 -10.40
CA VAL A 122 17.45 2.15 -9.55
C VAL A 122 18.39 3.09 -8.78
N ASP A 123 18.95 4.08 -9.47
CA ASP A 123 19.87 5.03 -8.85
C ASP A 123 19.19 5.84 -7.74
N VAL A 124 17.99 6.35 -8.02
CA VAL A 124 17.19 7.15 -7.09
C VAL A 124 16.81 6.33 -5.84
N TYR A 125 16.38 5.09 -6.01
CA TYR A 125 16.05 4.22 -4.88
C TYR A 125 17.28 3.76 -4.11
N SER A 126 18.44 3.66 -4.77
CA SER A 126 19.71 3.41 -4.10
C SER A 126 20.15 4.59 -3.26
N ASP A 127 19.91 5.82 -3.73
CA ASP A 127 20.14 7.03 -2.94
C ASP A 127 19.26 7.06 -1.69
N TYR A 128 17.98 6.70 -1.79
CA TYR A 128 17.09 6.65 -0.63
C TYR A 128 17.51 5.61 0.40
N TYR A 129 17.94 4.42 -0.07
CA TYR A 129 18.44 3.37 0.81
C TYR A 129 19.71 3.81 1.55
N VAL A 130 20.66 4.40 0.84
CA VAL A 130 21.91 4.89 1.43
C VAL A 130 21.64 6.05 2.40
N SER A 131 20.82 7.02 2.00
CA SER A 131 20.40 8.16 2.85
C SER A 131 19.81 7.69 4.17
N TYR A 132 18.91 6.69 4.15
CA TYR A 132 18.34 6.12 5.37
C TYR A 132 19.44 5.66 6.35
N TRP A 133 20.41 4.90 5.86
CA TRP A 133 21.47 4.34 6.70
C TRP A 133 22.46 5.39 7.19
N GLN A 134 22.82 6.35 6.35
CA GLN A 134 23.68 7.46 6.73
C GLN A 134 23.06 8.31 7.83
N ASN A 135 21.76 8.62 7.74
CA ASN A 135 21.06 9.41 8.75
C ASN A 135 21.05 8.76 10.14
N ILE A 136 21.22 7.45 10.21
CA ILE A 136 21.33 6.71 11.48
C ILE A 136 22.75 6.21 11.75
N ASN A 137 23.77 6.69 11.03
CA ASN A 137 25.17 6.28 11.16
C ASN A 137 25.36 4.75 11.05
N ASN A 138 24.67 4.10 10.12
CA ASN A 138 24.67 2.65 9.90
C ASN A 138 24.37 1.83 11.18
N ASN A 139 23.61 2.40 12.12
CA ASN A 139 23.35 1.79 13.41
C ASN A 139 22.07 0.95 13.39
N LEU A 140 22.23 -0.37 13.49
CA LEU A 140 21.12 -1.32 13.52
C LEU A 140 20.15 -1.09 14.70
N SER A 141 20.67 -0.76 15.89
CA SER A 141 19.83 -0.49 17.06
C SER A 141 18.92 0.71 16.84
N LYS A 142 19.42 1.79 16.21
CA LYS A 142 18.60 2.95 15.82
C LYS A 142 17.51 2.59 14.81
N SER A 143 17.82 1.71 13.86
CA SER A 143 16.82 1.21 12.90
C SER A 143 15.70 0.43 13.62
N ALA A 144 16.06 -0.39 14.62
CA ALA A 144 15.07 -1.08 15.45
C ALA A 144 14.27 -0.11 16.35
N GLU A 145 14.87 1.00 16.80
CA GLU A 145 14.18 2.05 17.55
C GLU A 145 13.11 2.74 16.70
N HIS A 146 13.36 2.99 15.40
CA HIS A 146 12.34 3.54 14.49
C HIS A 146 11.06 2.70 14.48
N LEU A 147 11.16 1.36 14.48
CA LEU A 147 9.99 0.48 14.57
C LEU A 147 9.25 0.67 15.90
N LYS A 148 9.99 0.72 17.02
CA LYS A 148 9.39 0.98 18.34
C LYS A 148 8.69 2.34 18.40
N ASP A 149 9.26 3.35 17.76
CA ASP A 149 8.66 4.68 17.73
C ASP A 149 7.40 4.71 16.87
N LEU A 150 7.40 4.01 15.72
CA LEU A 150 6.21 3.81 14.89
C LEU A 150 5.07 3.11 15.66
N ASP A 151 5.39 2.10 16.47
CA ASP A 151 4.41 1.33 17.26
C ASP A 151 3.76 2.17 18.37
N LYS A 152 4.47 3.18 18.90
CA LYS A 152 3.91 4.10 19.91
C LYS A 152 2.88 5.08 19.33
N LEU A 153 2.93 5.36 18.03
CA LEU A 153 2.05 6.34 17.40
C LEU A 153 0.58 5.90 17.45
N GLN A 154 -0.32 6.80 17.84
CA GLN A 154 -1.74 6.45 17.96
C GLN A 154 -2.57 6.93 16.76
N SER A 155 -2.17 8.03 16.12
CA SER A 155 -2.94 8.63 15.03
C SER A 155 -2.41 8.27 13.65
N ASN A 156 -3.30 8.17 12.66
CA ASN A 156 -2.92 8.01 11.26
C ASN A 156 -2.02 9.17 10.77
N LYS A 157 -2.27 10.40 11.21
CA LYS A 157 -1.47 11.58 10.86
C LYS A 157 -0.02 11.44 11.31
N ASP A 158 0.21 10.93 12.52
CA ASP A 158 1.56 10.73 13.03
C ASP A 158 2.27 9.60 12.29
N VAL A 159 1.58 8.50 11.98
CA VAL A 159 2.13 7.42 11.15
C VAL A 159 2.51 7.92 9.75
N LEU A 160 1.64 8.71 9.13
CA LEU A 160 1.93 9.34 7.84
C LEU A 160 3.14 10.28 7.92
N ARG A 161 3.28 11.03 9.03
CA ARG A 161 4.42 11.93 9.25
C ARG A 161 5.73 11.14 9.46
N PHE A 162 5.69 10.08 10.26
CA PHE A 162 6.81 9.18 10.47
C PHE A 162 7.31 8.62 9.15
N TRP A 163 6.42 8.08 8.31
CA TRP A 163 6.84 7.52 7.03
C TRP A 163 7.43 8.56 6.09
N ARG A 164 6.86 9.77 6.07
CA ARG A 164 7.29 10.86 5.18
C ARG A 164 8.63 11.50 5.54
N GLN A 165 9.23 11.14 6.67
CA GLN A 165 10.56 11.62 7.03
C GLN A 165 11.66 10.93 6.23
N PHE A 166 11.37 9.76 5.63
CA PHE A 166 12.33 8.99 4.86
C PHE A 166 12.26 9.35 3.37
N ASP A 167 13.43 9.48 2.75
CA ASP A 167 13.52 9.78 1.33
C ASP A 167 12.81 8.71 0.48
N GLY A 168 12.15 9.16 -0.58
CA GLY A 168 11.32 8.33 -1.44
C GLY A 168 9.92 8.01 -0.92
N VAL A 169 9.63 8.28 0.36
CA VAL A 169 8.32 8.00 0.95
C VAL A 169 7.42 9.25 0.88
N GLY A 170 6.92 9.51 -0.32
CA GLY A 170 5.94 10.58 -0.55
C GLY A 170 4.56 10.30 0.07
N LEU A 171 3.62 11.24 -0.10
CA LEU A 171 2.24 11.14 0.41
C LEU A 171 1.51 9.85 -0.01
N GLN A 172 1.81 9.34 -1.20
CA GLN A 172 1.24 8.09 -1.69
C GLN A 172 1.77 6.87 -0.93
N TYR A 173 3.08 6.80 -0.74
CA TYR A 173 3.75 5.65 -0.14
C TYR A 173 3.49 5.57 1.36
N SER A 174 3.46 6.72 2.04
CA SER A 174 3.17 6.76 3.47
C SER A 174 1.78 6.23 3.82
N LYS A 175 0.83 6.23 2.87
CA LYS A 175 -0.49 5.59 3.01
C LYS A 175 -0.46 4.10 2.70
N ASN A 176 0.21 3.71 1.61
CA ASN A 176 0.27 2.31 1.18
C ASN A 176 0.96 1.42 2.21
N LEU A 177 2.07 1.90 2.79
CA LEU A 177 2.88 1.17 3.77
C LEU A 177 2.03 0.60 4.94
N PRO A 178 1.36 1.42 5.77
CA PRO A 178 0.54 0.90 6.85
C PRO A 178 -0.67 0.10 6.33
N MET A 179 -1.23 0.43 5.16
CA MET A 179 -2.31 -0.36 4.57
C MET A 179 -1.86 -1.75 4.13
N ASP A 180 -0.64 -1.94 3.62
CA ASP A 180 -0.13 -3.26 3.22
C ASP A 180 0.06 -4.19 4.44
N GLU A 181 0.23 -3.61 5.62
CA GLU A 181 0.38 -4.32 6.91
C GLU A 181 -0.95 -4.55 7.63
N MET A 182 -2.05 -4.05 7.05
CA MET A 182 -3.37 -3.99 7.70
C MET A 182 -3.32 -3.30 9.07
N ASP A 183 -2.56 -2.21 9.15
CA ASP A 183 -2.51 -1.38 10.35
C ASP A 183 -3.93 -0.94 10.75
N LYS A 184 -4.31 -1.23 12.00
CA LYS A 184 -5.63 -0.93 12.54
C LYS A 184 -5.98 0.55 12.43
N ARG A 185 -4.97 1.43 12.51
CA ARG A 185 -5.11 2.90 12.37
C ARG A 185 -5.57 3.31 10.96
N PHE A 186 -5.45 2.40 9.98
CA PHE A 186 -5.80 2.59 8.57
C PHE A 186 -6.95 1.67 8.11
N LYS A 187 -7.64 0.99 9.03
CA LYS A 187 -8.76 0.09 8.69
C LYS A 187 -9.88 0.78 7.89
N ASN A 188 -10.22 2.00 8.27
CA ASN A 188 -11.22 2.84 7.59
C ASN A 188 -10.56 3.94 6.74
N TYR A 189 -9.48 3.58 6.06
CA TYR A 189 -8.75 4.50 5.19
C TYR A 189 -8.94 4.08 3.72
N ILE A 190 -9.20 5.05 2.85
CA ILE A 190 -9.26 4.84 1.40
C ILE A 190 -8.39 5.87 0.71
N LYS A 191 -7.54 5.43 -0.21
CA LYS A 191 -6.68 6.33 -0.97
C LYS A 191 -7.33 6.64 -2.32
N ILE A 192 -7.87 7.85 -2.45
CA ILE A 192 -8.35 8.33 -3.74
C ILE A 192 -7.16 8.69 -4.64
N ASP A 193 -6.69 7.71 -5.42
CA ASP A 193 -5.65 7.91 -6.44
C ASP A 193 -6.22 7.89 -7.86
N THR A 194 -5.34 7.90 -8.87
CA THR A 194 -5.76 7.92 -10.28
C THR A 194 -6.65 6.73 -10.65
N ARG A 195 -6.50 5.58 -9.97
CA ARG A 195 -7.30 4.38 -10.23
C ARG A 195 -8.70 4.51 -9.66
N LEU A 196 -8.85 4.95 -8.41
CA LEU A 196 -10.17 5.18 -7.84
C LEU A 196 -10.88 6.34 -8.56
N ASN A 197 -10.15 7.39 -8.95
CA ASN A 197 -10.72 8.45 -9.80
C ASN A 197 -11.21 7.90 -11.15
N SER A 198 -10.53 6.91 -11.73
CA SER A 198 -10.96 6.32 -13.00
C SER A 198 -12.28 5.55 -12.90
N ILE A 199 -12.62 5.00 -11.73
CA ILE A 199 -13.93 4.35 -11.47
C ILE A 199 -15.05 5.40 -11.55
N LEU A 200 -14.79 6.61 -11.05
CA LEU A 200 -15.77 7.71 -11.01
C LEU A 200 -15.79 8.54 -12.31
N LYS A 201 -14.91 8.23 -13.27
CA LYS A 201 -14.78 8.99 -14.51
C LYS A 201 -16.08 8.92 -15.30
N ASP A 202 -16.46 10.05 -15.90
CA ASP A 202 -17.65 10.20 -16.73
C ASP A 202 -18.97 10.07 -15.93
N THR A 203 -18.91 10.35 -14.61
CA THR A 203 -20.08 10.36 -13.70
C THR A 203 -20.13 11.67 -12.91
N LYS A 204 -21.29 12.01 -12.31
CA LYS A 204 -21.39 13.16 -11.37
C LYS A 204 -20.42 13.03 -10.19
N ALA A 205 -20.10 11.81 -9.76
CA ALA A 205 -19.12 11.56 -8.69
C ALA A 205 -17.68 11.96 -9.08
N GLY A 206 -17.37 12.03 -10.38
CA GLY A 206 -16.07 12.45 -10.88
C GLY A 206 -15.71 13.89 -10.49
N ASN A 207 -16.72 14.76 -10.35
CA ASN A 207 -16.58 16.18 -10.01
C ASN A 207 -16.44 16.44 -8.50
N LEU A 208 -16.61 15.42 -7.66
CA LEU A 208 -16.42 15.54 -6.22
C LEU A 208 -14.95 15.85 -5.90
N ASN A 209 -14.73 16.59 -4.81
CA ASN A 209 -13.37 16.78 -4.29
C ASN A 209 -12.85 15.48 -3.64
N GLN A 210 -11.56 15.43 -3.31
CA GLN A 210 -10.91 14.22 -2.78
C GLN A 210 -11.58 13.70 -1.50
N ASN A 211 -11.93 14.58 -0.58
CA ASN A 211 -12.55 14.20 0.70
C ASN A 211 -13.96 13.63 0.51
N ASP A 212 -14.74 14.19 -0.42
CA ASP A 212 -16.08 13.70 -0.72
C ASP A 212 -16.05 12.37 -1.47
N LYS A 213 -15.05 12.16 -2.33
CA LYS A 213 -14.79 10.85 -2.96
C LYS A 213 -14.43 9.79 -1.93
N GLU A 214 -13.57 10.13 -0.97
CA GLU A 214 -13.23 9.23 0.15
C GLU A 214 -14.48 8.85 0.96
N LYS A 215 -15.31 9.84 1.34
CA LYS A 215 -16.59 9.60 2.02
C LYS A 215 -17.50 8.69 1.21
N LEU A 216 -17.64 8.94 -0.09
CA LEU A 216 -18.47 8.13 -0.98
C LEU A 216 -18.08 6.65 -0.92
N PHE A 217 -16.79 6.33 -1.08
CA PHE A 217 -16.34 4.94 -1.05
C PHE A 217 -16.46 4.32 0.35
N LEU A 218 -16.18 5.08 1.42
CA LEU A 218 -16.32 4.57 2.79
C LEU A 218 -17.78 4.23 3.12
N ILE A 219 -18.73 5.11 2.76
CA ILE A 219 -20.16 4.87 2.95
C ILE A 219 -20.64 3.69 2.09
N ALA A 220 -20.16 3.60 0.85
CA ALA A 220 -20.52 2.51 -0.05
C ALA A 220 -20.05 1.15 0.47
N GLY A 221 -18.80 1.07 0.94
CA GLY A 221 -18.24 -0.12 1.56
C GLY A 221 -19.00 -0.53 2.83
N SER A 222 -19.25 0.42 3.73
CA SER A 222 -19.92 0.12 5.00
C SER A 222 -21.34 -0.42 4.79
N LYS A 223 -22.06 0.04 3.77
CA LYS A 223 -23.41 -0.44 3.42
C LYS A 223 -23.45 -1.93 3.05
N ILE A 224 -22.32 -2.49 2.62
CA ILE A 224 -22.20 -3.91 2.24
C ILE A 224 -21.29 -4.70 3.19
N GLY A 225 -20.99 -4.13 4.37
CA GLY A 225 -20.18 -4.78 5.40
C GLY A 225 -18.68 -4.81 5.13
N LEU A 226 -18.17 -3.98 4.20
CA LEU A 226 -16.73 -3.78 4.00
C LEU A 226 -16.23 -2.58 4.80
N ASP A 227 -15.02 -2.69 5.36
CA ASP A 227 -14.30 -1.52 5.86
C ASP A 227 -13.57 -0.78 4.72
N GLY A 228 -12.90 0.33 5.06
CA GLY A 228 -12.19 1.14 4.08
C GLY A 228 -11.09 0.36 3.36
N TRP A 229 -10.30 -0.43 4.09
CA TRP A 229 -9.24 -1.25 3.52
C TRP A 229 -9.78 -2.27 2.51
N HIS A 230 -10.82 -3.02 2.87
CA HIS A 230 -11.42 -4.00 1.96
C HIS A 230 -11.99 -3.33 0.71
N THR A 231 -12.62 -2.17 0.88
CA THR A 231 -13.17 -1.38 -0.23
C THR A 231 -12.07 -0.92 -1.19
N ASP A 232 -10.97 -0.38 -0.65
CA ASP A 232 -9.80 0.03 -1.43
C ASP A 232 -9.19 -1.16 -2.19
N ARG A 233 -8.98 -2.30 -1.51
CA ARG A 233 -8.39 -3.50 -2.14
C ARG A 233 -9.30 -4.13 -3.19
N LEU A 234 -10.62 -4.11 -3.00
CA LEU A 234 -11.58 -4.56 -4.01
C LEU A 234 -11.50 -3.66 -5.25
N CYS A 235 -11.53 -2.33 -5.05
CA CYS A 235 -11.42 -1.35 -6.14
C CYS A 235 -10.06 -1.43 -6.86
N PHE A 236 -8.98 -1.69 -6.13
CA PHE A 236 -7.64 -1.84 -6.70
C PHE A 236 -7.55 -3.05 -7.61
N ASN A 237 -7.98 -4.22 -7.12
CA ASN A 237 -7.77 -5.50 -7.81
C ASN A 237 -8.80 -5.76 -8.92
N PHE A 238 -9.99 -5.17 -8.81
CA PHE A 238 -11.10 -5.41 -9.73
C PHE A 238 -11.68 -4.12 -10.29
N ARG A 239 -10.82 -3.10 -10.44
CA ARG A 239 -11.16 -1.73 -10.88
C ARG A 239 -12.13 -1.68 -12.05
N ASP A 240 -11.82 -2.40 -13.12
CA ASP A 240 -12.60 -2.31 -14.37
C ASP A 240 -14.00 -2.90 -14.20
N LEU A 241 -14.12 -3.99 -13.42
CA LEU A 241 -15.41 -4.57 -13.09
C LEU A 241 -16.23 -3.65 -12.17
N VAL A 242 -15.59 -3.04 -11.17
CA VAL A 242 -16.24 -2.05 -10.29
C VAL A 242 -16.73 -0.86 -11.11
N ARG A 243 -15.90 -0.31 -12.00
CA ARG A 243 -16.26 0.80 -12.89
C ARG A 243 -17.46 0.44 -13.77
N TYR A 244 -17.42 -0.71 -14.43
CA TYR A 244 -18.52 -1.20 -15.27
C TYR A 244 -19.84 -1.29 -14.47
N ASN A 245 -19.79 -1.90 -13.29
CA ASN A 245 -20.98 -2.02 -12.45
C ASN A 245 -21.45 -0.66 -11.92
N PHE A 246 -20.55 0.28 -11.65
CA PHE A 246 -20.93 1.62 -11.19
C PHE A 246 -21.64 2.42 -12.27
N GLN A 247 -21.13 2.41 -13.50
CA GLN A 247 -21.77 3.07 -14.64
C GLN A 247 -23.19 2.51 -14.87
N LYS A 248 -23.34 1.18 -14.88
CA LYS A 248 -24.64 0.51 -14.99
C LYS A 248 -25.64 0.91 -13.90
N ASN A 249 -25.18 1.21 -12.68
CA ASN A 249 -26.03 1.61 -11.55
C ASN A 249 -26.29 3.13 -11.52
N ILE A 250 -25.55 3.93 -12.30
CA ILE A 250 -25.81 5.36 -12.44
C ILE A 250 -26.94 5.63 -13.44
N ASP A 251 -27.01 4.86 -14.52
CA ASP A 251 -28.00 5.02 -15.58
C ASP A 251 -29.41 4.48 -15.23
N LYS A 252 -29.55 3.91 -14.03
CA LYS A 252 -30.83 3.48 -13.43
C LYS A 252 -31.33 4.52 -12.42
#